data_AF-I3TGF7-F1
#
_entry.id   AF-I3TGF7-F1
#
_cell.length_a   1.000
_cell.length_b   1.000
_cell.length_c   1.000
_cell.angle_alpha   90.00
_cell.angle_beta   90.00
_cell.angle_gamma   90.00
#
_symmetry.space_group_name_H-M   'P 1'
#
loop_
_entity.id
_entity.type
_entity.pdbx_description
1 polymer ?
#
loop_
_entity_poly.entity_id
_entity_poly.type
_entity_poly.pdbx_seq_one_letter_code
_entity_poly.pdbx_strand_id
1 'polypeptide(L)'
;MNTIDLDRPPSGHRLDVKISPDEAAGERQVRLFKDVTLFLMAAGFVILIIVFCFLTVTSVAASVDEKKWAMSVLSAAAAGLIGYLIRK
;
A
#
# COMPACT_ATOMS: atom_id res chain seq x y z
N MET A 1 10.88 -20.03 32.01
CA MET A 1 10.82 -20.62 30.65
C MET A 1 9.76 -21.72 30.68
N ASN A 2 8.64 -21.54 29.99
CA ASN A 2 7.65 -22.61 29.79
C ASN A 2 8.05 -23.41 28.57
N THR A 3 8.71 -24.54 28.79
CA THR A 3 8.99 -25.53 27.75
C THR A 3 7.69 -26.25 27.39
N ILE A 4 7.18 -25.97 26.19
CA ILE A 4 6.03 -26.70 25.62
C ILE A 4 6.58 -27.98 25.01
N ASP A 5 6.18 -29.12 25.56
CA ASP A 5 6.49 -30.44 25.03
C ASP A 5 5.57 -30.73 23.83
N LEU A 6 6.15 -30.76 22.64
CA LEU A 6 5.42 -31.00 21.39
C LEU A 6 5.03 -32.47 21.21
N ASP A 7 5.66 -33.39 21.94
CA ASP A 7 5.34 -34.83 21.88
C ASP A 7 4.12 -35.17 22.74
N ARG A 8 3.69 -34.26 23.64
CA ARG A 8 2.54 -34.44 24.54
C ARG A 8 1.67 -33.18 24.62
N PRO A 9 0.94 -32.84 23.54
CA PRO A 9 0.09 -31.67 23.53
C PRO A 9 -1.06 -31.80 24.56
N PRO A 10 -1.38 -30.74 25.32
CA PRO A 10 -2.50 -30.75 26.26
C PRO A 10 -3.82 -31.04 25.54
N SER A 11 -4.58 -32.03 26.03
CA SER A 11 -5.86 -32.41 25.45
C SER A 11 -6.83 -31.22 25.42
N GLY A 12 -7.48 -30.98 24.28
CA GLY A 12 -8.47 -29.91 24.09
C GLY A 12 -7.98 -28.66 23.37
N HIS A 13 -6.72 -28.62 22.91
CA HIS A 13 -6.18 -27.50 22.14
C HIS A 13 -5.89 -27.91 20.69
N ARG A 14 -6.24 -27.03 19.72
CA ARG A 14 -5.76 -27.15 18.34
C ARG A 14 -4.41 -26.45 18.23
N LEU A 15 -3.36 -27.22 17.97
CA LEU A 15 -2.02 -26.69 17.70
C LEU A 15 -1.81 -26.63 16.19
N ASP A 16 -1.54 -25.43 15.69
CA ASP A 16 -1.13 -25.20 14.30
C ASP A 16 0.36 -24.82 14.30
N VAL A 17 1.21 -25.75 13.87
CA VAL A 17 2.67 -25.58 13.85
C VAL A 17 3.10 -25.29 12.42
N LYS A 18 3.37 -24.01 12.15
CA LYS A 18 3.83 -23.56 10.83
C LYS A 18 5.33 -23.39 10.82
N ILE A 19 6.03 -24.39 10.29
CA ILE A 19 7.48 -24.32 10.05
C ILE A 19 7.68 -23.49 8.78
N SER A 20 8.18 -22.26 8.94
CA SER A 20 8.58 -21.41 7.81
C SER A 20 10.10 -21.49 7.66
N PRO A 21 10.65 -21.48 6.44
CA PRO A 21 12.09 -21.40 6.25
C PRO A 21 12.62 -20.13 6.92
N ASP A 22 13.75 -20.24 7.62
CA ASP A 22 14.47 -19.06 8.12
C ASP A 22 14.96 -18.27 6.91
N GLU A 23 14.40 -17.10 6.71
CA GLU A 23 14.71 -16.26 5.57
C GLU A 23 16.15 -15.76 5.68
N ALA A 24 17.00 -16.16 4.74
CA ALA A 24 18.38 -15.71 4.70
C ALA A 24 18.42 -14.18 4.55
N ALA A 25 19.39 -13.51 5.18
CA ALA A 25 19.48 -12.05 5.17
C ALA A 25 19.49 -11.45 3.74
N GLY A 26 20.04 -12.17 2.76
CA GLY A 26 20.02 -11.79 1.35
C GLY A 26 18.64 -11.85 0.70
N GLU A 27 17.84 -12.89 0.99
CA GLU A 27 16.47 -13.03 0.48
C GLU A 27 15.55 -11.94 1.03
N ARG A 28 15.73 -11.61 2.32
CA ARG A 28 15.01 -10.51 2.97
C ARG A 28 15.28 -9.17 2.29
N GLN A 29 16.53 -8.88 1.91
CA GLN A 29 16.86 -7.63 1.23
C GLN A 29 16.20 -7.55 -0.15
N VAL A 30 16.21 -8.63 -0.92
CA VAL A 30 15.57 -8.69 -2.24
C VAL A 30 14.05 -8.47 -2.13
N ARG A 31 13.40 -9.10 -1.15
CA ARG A 31 11.96 -8.91 -0.90
C ARG A 31 11.66 -7.45 -0.54
N LEU A 32 12.38 -6.89 0.43
CA LEU A 32 12.17 -5.50 0.84
C LEU A 32 12.44 -4.51 -0.30
N PHE A 33 13.49 -4.74 -1.09
CA PHE A 33 13.79 -3.89 -2.24
C PHE A 33 12.67 -3.92 -3.29
N LYS A 34 12.15 -5.11 -3.60
CA LYS A 34 11.00 -5.27 -4.50
C LYS A 34 9.78 -4.52 -3.98
N ASP A 35 9.46 -4.69 -2.70
CA ASP A 35 8.27 -4.08 -2.10
C ASP A 35 8.38 -2.54 -2.08
N VAL A 36 9.56 -2.01 -1.74
CA VAL A 36 9.83 -0.56 -1.80
C VAL A 36 9.77 -0.04 -3.23
N THR A 37 10.33 -0.77 -4.19
CA THR A 37 10.30 -0.38 -5.61
C THR A 37 8.87 -0.32 -6.14
N LEU A 38 8.05 -1.33 -5.83
CA LEU A 38 6.63 -1.34 -6.19
C LEU A 38 5.87 -0.18 -5.56
N PHE A 39 6.12 0.09 -4.27
CA PHE A 39 5.50 1.21 -3.58
C PHE A 39 5.87 2.56 -4.20
N LEU A 40 7.16 2.79 -4.48
CA LEU A 40 7.64 4.03 -5.10
C LEU A 40 7.10 4.21 -6.52
N MET A 41 7.04 3.12 -7.30
CA MET A 41 6.46 3.15 -8.64
C MET A 41 4.97 3.52 -8.59
N ALA A 42 4.19 2.88 -7.70
CA ALA A 42 2.79 3.21 -7.51
C ALA A 42 2.59 4.66 -7.06
N ALA A 43 3.37 5.12 -6.08
CA ALA A 43 3.34 6.51 -5.61
C ALA A 43 3.67 7.50 -6.75
N GLY A 44 4.66 7.19 -7.57
CA GLY A 44 5.02 8.00 -8.74
C GLY A 44 3.87 8.14 -9.74
N PHE A 45 3.18 7.06 -10.07
CA PHE A 45 1.99 7.11 -10.95
C PHE A 45 0.86 7.95 -10.35
N VAL A 46 0.58 7.80 -9.06
CA VAL A 46 -0.44 8.59 -8.37
C VAL A 46 -0.10 10.08 -8.42
N ILE A 47 1.15 10.46 -8.13
CA ILE A 47 1.59 11.85 -8.20
C ILE A 47 1.47 12.39 -9.63
N LEU A 48 1.89 11.62 -10.64
CA LEU A 48 1.78 12.01 -12.05
C LEU A 48 0.32 12.30 -12.45
N ILE A 49 -0.62 11.44 -12.04
CA ILE A 49 -2.05 11.63 -12.31
C ILE A 49 -2.56 12.91 -11.65
N ILE A 50 -2.21 13.14 -10.38
CA ILE A 50 -2.62 14.35 -9.64
C ILE A 50 -2.08 15.61 -10.34
N VAL A 51 -0.80 15.62 -10.71
CA VAL A 51 -0.16 16.74 -11.42
C VAL A 51 -0.83 16.96 -12.77
N PHE A 52 -1.08 15.90 -13.54
CA PHE A 52 -1.76 15.99 -14.83
C PHE A 52 -3.15 16.61 -14.68
N CYS A 53 -3.96 16.13 -13.73
CA CYS A 53 -5.28 16.71 -13.47
C CYS A 53 -5.20 18.18 -13.04
N PHE A 54 -4.22 18.54 -12.20
CA PHE A 54 -4.01 19.94 -11.80
C PHE A 54 -3.67 20.84 -12.99
N LEU A 55 -2.79 20.38 -13.90
CA LEU A 55 -2.45 21.10 -15.12
C LEU A 55 -3.66 21.23 -16.06
N THR A 56 -4.48 20.19 -16.18
CA THR A 56 -5.72 20.23 -16.99
C THR A 56 -6.72 21.24 -16.43
N VAL A 57 -6.91 21.30 -15.11
CA VAL A 57 -7.82 22.28 -14.47
C VAL A 57 -7.36 23.72 -14.71
N THR A 58 -6.05 23.96 -14.63
CA THR A 58 -5.45 25.30 -14.78
C THR A 58 -5.22 25.72 -16.23
N SER A 59 -5.27 24.79 -17.18
CA SER A 59 -5.08 25.06 -18.61
C SER A 59 -6.19 25.92 -19.20
N VAL A 60 -5.81 26.92 -20.01
CA VAL A 60 -6.76 27.75 -20.78
C VAL A 60 -7.29 27.00 -22.00
N ALA A 61 -6.51 26.05 -22.53
CA ALA A 61 -6.87 25.26 -23.71
C ALA A 61 -7.81 24.08 -23.39
N ALA A 62 -7.92 23.68 -22.12
CA ALA A 62 -8.78 22.58 -21.72
C ALA A 62 -10.26 23.00 -21.71
N SER A 63 -11.10 22.14 -22.27
CA SER A 63 -12.55 22.29 -22.28
C SER A 63 -13.15 22.22 -20.88
N VAL A 64 -14.40 22.68 -20.76
CA VAL A 64 -15.15 22.64 -19.49
C VAL A 64 -15.30 21.21 -18.99
N ASP A 65 -15.52 20.24 -19.88
CA ASP A 65 -15.76 18.85 -19.48
C ASP A 65 -14.46 18.14 -19.03
N GLU A 66 -13.33 18.43 -19.67
CA GLU A 66 -12.01 17.94 -19.23
C GLU A 66 -11.66 18.45 -17.83
N LYS A 67 -11.97 19.73 -17.55
CA LYS A 67 -11.77 20.32 -16.22
C LYS A 67 -12.65 19.67 -15.16
N LYS A 68 -13.92 19.36 -15.46
CA LYS A 68 -14.82 18.67 -14.53
C LYS A 68 -14.30 17.29 -14.15
N TRP A 69 -13.89 16.51 -15.15
CA TRP A 69 -13.31 15.19 -14.91
C TRP A 69 -11.99 15.29 -14.11
N ALA A 70 -11.11 16.23 -14.45
CA ALA A 70 -9.87 16.42 -13.70
C ALA A 70 -10.14 16.84 -12.24
N MET A 71 -11.15 17.67 -12.00
CA MET A 71 -11.53 18.11 -10.66
C MET A 71 -12.13 16.98 -9.81
N SER A 72 -12.86 16.03 -10.42
CA SER A 72 -13.40 14.87 -9.69
C SER A 72 -12.28 13.96 -9.20
N VAL A 73 -11.23 13.75 -10.01
CA VAL A 73 -10.04 12.98 -9.62
C VAL A 73 -9.28 13.66 -8.47
N LEU A 74 -9.07 14.98 -8.55
CA LEU A 74 -8.43 15.74 -7.46
C LEU A 74 -9.23 15.69 -6.16
N SER A 75 -10.56 15.76 -6.24
CA SER A 75 -11.43 15.64 -5.06
C SER A 75 -11.36 14.25 -4.43
N ALA A 76 -11.32 13.20 -5.24
CA ALA A 76 -11.14 11.83 -4.77
C ALA A 76 -9.77 11.64 -4.11
N ALA A 77 -8.70 12.21 -4.69
CA ALA A 77 -7.36 12.18 -4.09
C ALA A 77 -7.33 12.88 -2.73
N ALA A 78 -7.95 14.07 -2.61
CA ALA A 78 -8.06 14.79 -1.34
C ALA A 78 -8.85 13.98 -0.29
N ALA A 79 -9.99 13.40 -0.67
CA ALA A 79 -10.80 12.56 0.21
C ALA A 79 -10.04 11.31 0.68
N GLY A 80 -9.29 10.66 -0.22
CA GLY A 80 -8.45 9.52 0.13
C GLY A 80 -7.34 9.88 1.14
N LEU A 81 -6.71 11.03 0.96
CA LEU A 81 -5.64 11.52 1.85
C LEU A 81 -6.20 11.89 3.23
N ILE A 82 -7.30 12.63 3.27
CA ILE A 82 -8.02 12.99 4.51
C ILE A 82 -8.50 11.71 5.22
N GLY A 83 -9.08 10.76 4.48
CA GLY A 83 -9.54 9.49 5.03
C GLY A 83 -8.43 8.66 5.65
N TYR A 84 -7.22 8.67 5.08
CA TYR A 84 -6.05 8.04 5.68
C TYR A 84 -5.61 8.73 6.99
N LEU A 85 -5.61 10.07 7.01
CA LEU A 85 -5.18 10.85 8.17
C LEU A 85 -6.14 10.76 9.35
N ILE A 86 -7.45 10.67 9.11
CA ILE A 86 -8.47 10.57 10.17
C ILE A 86 -8.55 9.17 10.80
N ARG A 87 -8.14 8.12 10.08
CA ARG A 87 -8.18 6.73 10.56
C ARG A 87 -6.97 6.30 11.40
N LYS A 88 -5.98 7.18 11.54
CA LYS A 88 -4.90 7.06 12.53
C LYS A 88 -5.26 7.82 13.79
#